data_AF-A0A6G9QG05-F1
#
_entry.id   AF-A0A6G9QG05-F1
#
_cell.length_a   1.000
_cell.length_b   1.000
_cell.length_c   1.000
_cell.angle_alpha   90.00
_cell.angle_beta   90.00
_cell.angle_gamma   90.00
#
_symmetry.space_group_name_H-M   'P 1'
#
loop_
_entity.id
_entity.type
_entity.pdbx_description
1 polymer ?
#
loop_
_entity_poly.entity_id
_entity_poly.type
_entity_poly.pdbx_seq_one_letter_code
_entity_poly.pdbx_strand_id
1 'polypeptide(L)'
;MRLTWITASLILASTAVQANNGLEQQLSLCAVKADKLDRLMCYDDLAANLKSTTSAIKAEAVTTPVMVSAPITATSVPAVTKNTTPATSPISSATQTKNIQSQNSSQAESFGLQKRVDEEVIEQLYYQVAEVDKDPYGALIVTLTNGHVWKQTGNERYKVKKGQTIFIKKGALSSFLLGSDDRNSTTRVKRVK
;
A
#
# COMPACT_ATOMS: atom_id res chain seq x y z
N MET A 1 72.98 13.40 -42.79
CA MET A 1 73.05 11.98 -43.16
C MET A 1 72.24 11.21 -42.13
N ARG A 2 71.00 10.82 -42.48
CA ARG A 2 70.54 9.43 -42.79
C ARG A 2 70.64 8.50 -41.55
N LEU A 3 69.56 8.25 -40.82
CA LEU A 3 68.39 7.35 -41.05
C LEU A 3 68.69 5.87 -40.78
N THR A 4 68.12 5.32 -39.69
CA THR A 4 67.54 3.94 -39.50
C THR A 4 67.07 3.86 -38.03
N TRP A 5 65.78 3.93 -37.66
CA TRP A 5 64.69 2.94 -37.78
C TRP A 5 65.06 1.54 -37.28
N ILE A 6 64.59 1.16 -36.08
CA ILE A 6 63.89 -0.11 -35.79
C ILE A 6 62.91 0.15 -34.65
N THR A 7 61.64 0.01 -35.02
CA THR A 7 60.46 -0.13 -34.18
C THR A 7 60.47 -1.48 -33.46
N ALA A 8 60.32 -1.50 -32.14
CA ALA A 8 59.88 -2.67 -31.41
C ALA A 8 58.51 -2.36 -30.77
N SER A 9 57.47 -2.51 -31.59
CA SER A 9 56.07 -2.50 -31.17
C SER A 9 55.82 -3.72 -30.30
N LEU A 10 55.75 -3.54 -28.98
CA LEU A 10 55.17 -4.55 -28.09
C LEU A 10 53.67 -4.26 -27.98
N ILE A 11 52.92 -4.95 -28.83
CA ILE A 11 51.46 -4.98 -28.85
C ILE A 11 50.99 -5.71 -27.59
N LEU A 12 50.53 -4.98 -26.57
CA LEU A 12 49.67 -5.56 -25.54
C LEU A 12 48.23 -5.55 -26.08
N ALA A 13 47.79 -6.73 -26.50
CA ALA A 13 46.43 -7.00 -26.95
C ALA A 13 45.42 -6.63 -25.85
N SER A 14 44.59 -5.63 -26.13
CA SER A 14 43.41 -5.31 -25.32
C SER A 14 42.32 -6.31 -25.69
N THR A 15 42.16 -7.38 -24.89
CA THR A 15 40.94 -8.18 -24.95
C THR A 15 39.81 -7.34 -24.37
N ALA A 16 38.99 -6.73 -25.23
CA ALA A 16 37.69 -6.21 -24.82
C ALA A 16 36.79 -7.41 -24.50
N VAL A 17 36.80 -7.85 -23.24
CA VAL A 17 35.73 -8.69 -22.71
C VAL A 17 34.49 -7.81 -22.68
N GLN A 18 33.64 -7.94 -23.70
CA GLN A 18 32.29 -7.40 -23.65
C GLN A 18 31.52 -8.22 -22.62
N ALA A 19 31.51 -7.77 -21.37
CA ALA A 19 30.62 -8.30 -20.36
C ALA A 19 29.19 -7.96 -20.80
N ASN A 20 28.48 -8.96 -21.34
CA ASN A 20 27.04 -8.92 -21.39
C ASN A 20 26.56 -8.88 -19.94
N ASN A 21 26.34 -7.68 -19.40
CA ASN A 21 25.76 -7.49 -18.08
C ASN A 21 24.31 -7.97 -18.16
N GLY A 22 24.11 -9.26 -17.89
CA GLY A 22 22.78 -9.83 -17.78
C GLY A 22 21.96 -9.05 -16.75
N LEU A 23 20.64 -9.09 -16.91
CA LEU A 23 19.71 -8.43 -15.99
C LEU A 23 20.06 -8.72 -14.51
N GLU A 24 20.44 -9.97 -14.21
CA GLU A 24 20.88 -10.39 -12.87
C GLU A 24 22.08 -9.58 -12.34
N GLN A 25 23.09 -9.33 -13.18
CA GLN A 25 24.28 -8.54 -12.83
C GLN A 25 23.91 -7.07 -12.57
N GLN A 26 22.98 -6.52 -13.33
CA GLN A 26 22.52 -5.15 -13.12
C GLN A 26 21.70 -5.02 -11.84
N LEU A 27 20.93 -6.06 -11.48
CA LEU A 27 20.20 -6.13 -10.20
C LEU A 27 21.15 -6.20 -9.00
N SER A 28 22.24 -6.98 -9.09
CA SER A 28 23.21 -7.12 -7.99
C SER A 28 23.97 -5.82 -7.73
N LEU A 29 24.28 -5.03 -8.77
CA LEU A 29 24.89 -3.71 -8.64
C LEU A 29 24.02 -2.71 -7.86
N CYS A 30 22.69 -2.74 -8.06
CA CYS A 30 21.79 -1.91 -7.28
C CYS A 30 21.66 -2.39 -5.83
N ALA A 31 21.71 -3.71 -5.59
CA ALA A 31 21.51 -4.30 -4.25
C ALA A 31 22.60 -3.92 -3.23
N VAL A 32 23.82 -3.66 -3.69
CA VAL A 32 24.98 -3.35 -2.82
C VAL A 32 24.97 -1.90 -2.30
N LYS A 33 24.10 -1.02 -2.84
CA LYS A 33 24.01 0.38 -2.40
C LYS A 33 23.49 0.47 -0.96
N ALA A 34 24.30 1.08 -0.09
CA ALA A 34 24.00 1.24 1.34
C ALA A 34 22.97 2.35 1.62
N ASP A 35 23.01 3.45 0.86
CA ASP A 35 22.03 4.52 0.98
C ASP A 35 20.67 4.10 0.40
N LYS A 36 19.61 4.32 1.18
CA LYS A 36 18.25 3.87 0.84
C LYS A 36 17.69 4.60 -0.38
N LEU A 37 17.98 5.90 -0.53
CA LEU A 37 17.47 6.69 -1.64
C LEU A 37 18.23 6.33 -2.91
N ASP A 38 19.56 6.22 -2.86
CA ASP A 38 20.37 5.82 -4.00
C ASP A 38 20.03 4.40 -4.50
N ARG A 39 19.74 3.48 -3.57
CA ARG A 39 19.30 2.13 -3.91
C ARG A 39 17.96 2.15 -4.65
N LEU A 40 17.01 2.97 -4.18
CA LEU A 40 15.70 3.10 -4.78
C LEU A 40 15.79 3.64 -6.22
N MET A 41 16.51 4.75 -6.39
CA MET A 41 16.71 5.38 -7.70
C MET A 41 17.39 4.42 -8.69
N CYS A 42 18.36 3.62 -8.23
CA CYS A 42 19.04 2.63 -9.07
C CYS A 42 18.08 1.58 -9.66
N TYR A 43 17.15 1.07 -8.85
CA TYR A 43 16.16 0.09 -9.32
C TYR A 43 15.14 0.71 -10.28
N ASP A 44 14.71 1.93 -10.01
CA ASP A 44 13.75 2.65 -10.86
C ASP A 44 14.33 2.92 -12.26
N ASP A 45 15.60 3.35 -12.34
CA ASP A 45 16.31 3.57 -13.60
C ASP A 45 16.47 2.28 -14.40
N LEU A 46 16.82 1.18 -13.72
CA LEU A 46 16.95 -0.13 -14.36
C LEU A 46 15.61 -0.58 -14.98
N ALA A 47 14.51 -0.38 -14.27
CA ALA A 47 13.17 -0.69 -14.77
C ALA A 47 12.74 0.19 -15.95
N ALA A 48 13.12 1.48 -15.95
CA ALA A 48 12.84 2.39 -17.07
C ALA A 48 13.58 1.98 -18.35
N ASN A 49 14.82 1.50 -18.22
CA ASN A 49 15.63 1.04 -19.35
C ASN A 49 15.09 -0.26 -19.98
N LEU A 50 14.52 -1.17 -19.18
CA LEU A 50 13.84 -2.38 -19.70
C LEU A 50 12.59 -2.04 -20.52
N LYS A 51 11.80 -1.05 -20.10
CA LYS A 51 10.60 -0.60 -20.84
C LYS A 51 10.95 -0.04 -22.23
N SER A 52 12.11 0.60 -22.35
CA SER A 52 12.60 1.13 -23.64
C SER A 52 13.03 0.02 -24.60
N THR A 53 13.47 -1.13 -24.08
CA THR A 53 13.86 -2.30 -24.89
C THR A 53 12.63 -3.12 -25.34
N THR A 54 11.56 -3.16 -24.52
CA THR A 54 10.29 -3.84 -24.86
C THR A 54 9.43 -3.07 -25.87
N SER A 55 9.65 -1.76 -26.04
CA SER A 55 8.92 -0.97 -27.05
C SER A 55 9.27 -1.31 -28.51
N ALA A 56 10.28 -2.16 -28.75
CA ALA A 56 10.60 -2.70 -30.07
C ALA A 56 9.91 -4.06 -30.38
N ILE A 57 9.09 -4.60 -29.48
CA ILE A 57 8.26 -5.79 -29.75
C ILE A 57 6.79 -5.48 -29.41
N LYS A 58 6.14 -4.76 -30.33
CA LYS A 58 4.68 -4.63 -30.37
C LYS A 58 4.19 -4.94 -31.78
N ALA A 59 3.77 -6.18 -32.00
CA ALA A 59 2.58 -6.57 -32.78
C ALA A 59 2.61 -8.07 -33.11
N GLU A 60 1.96 -8.90 -32.29
CA GLU A 60 1.10 -9.94 -32.83
C GLU A 60 -0.02 -10.22 -31.83
N ALA A 61 -1.22 -9.81 -32.22
CA ALA A 61 -2.44 -10.03 -31.47
C ALA A 61 -2.92 -11.46 -31.73
N VAL A 62 -3.10 -12.24 -30.67
CA VAL A 62 -3.86 -13.50 -30.74
C VAL A 62 -5.08 -13.39 -29.84
N THR A 63 -6.21 -13.30 -30.52
CA THR A 63 -7.58 -13.40 -30.06
C THR A 63 -7.88 -14.78 -29.46
N THR A 64 -8.40 -14.79 -28.22
CA THR A 64 -9.44 -15.66 -27.58
C THR A 64 -9.64 -17.12 -28.05
N PRO A 65 -10.03 -18.09 -27.18
CA PRO A 65 -11.05 -17.90 -26.13
C PRO A 65 -10.91 -18.66 -24.80
N VAL A 66 -11.68 -18.14 -23.84
CA VAL A 66 -12.37 -18.77 -22.70
C VAL A 66 -12.46 -20.31 -22.73
N MET A 67 -12.00 -20.95 -21.66
CA MET A 67 -12.61 -22.17 -21.13
C MET A 67 -12.81 -22.08 -19.62
N VAL A 68 -14.05 -22.34 -19.25
CA VAL A 68 -14.63 -22.44 -17.91
C VAL A 68 -14.14 -23.73 -17.25
N SER A 69 -13.77 -23.68 -15.98
CA SER A 69 -13.94 -24.85 -15.10
C SER A 69 -14.28 -24.42 -13.68
N ALA A 70 -15.21 -25.18 -13.12
CA ALA A 70 -16.10 -24.89 -12.00
C ALA A 70 -15.43 -25.09 -10.61
N PRO A 71 -16.09 -24.68 -9.51
CA PRO A 71 -15.47 -24.60 -8.18
C PRO A 71 -15.51 -25.96 -7.45
N ILE A 72 -14.44 -26.28 -6.72
CA ILE A 72 -14.48 -27.31 -5.68
C ILE A 72 -14.68 -26.67 -4.31
N THR A 73 -15.79 -27.06 -3.70
CA THR A 73 -16.26 -26.67 -2.38
C THR A 73 -15.51 -27.43 -1.27
N ALA A 74 -15.28 -26.69 -0.18
CA ALA A 74 -14.88 -27.04 1.19
C ALA A 74 -14.89 -28.51 1.68
N THR A 75 -13.90 -28.85 2.51
CA THR A 75 -13.97 -29.81 3.65
C THR A 75 -12.76 -29.51 4.57
N SER A 76 -12.86 -28.71 5.65
CA SER A 76 -13.23 -29.04 7.05
C SER A 76 -12.37 -30.13 7.77
N VAL A 77 -11.36 -29.65 8.51
CA VAL A 77 -10.93 -29.91 9.92
C VAL A 77 -11.40 -31.23 10.59
N PRO A 78 -10.52 -31.99 11.30
CA PRO A 78 -10.30 -31.84 12.75
C PRO A 78 -8.81 -32.02 13.19
N ALA A 79 -8.19 -31.10 13.95
CA ALA A 79 -8.11 -31.04 15.43
C ALA A 79 -8.04 -32.39 16.17
N VAL A 80 -7.01 -32.57 17.03
CA VAL A 80 -6.78 -33.54 18.15
C VAL A 80 -5.26 -33.83 18.19
N THR A 81 -4.49 -33.82 19.28
CA THR A 81 -4.75 -33.71 20.72
C THR A 81 -3.41 -33.52 21.47
N LYS A 82 -3.53 -32.78 22.58
CA LYS A 82 -2.78 -32.78 23.85
C LYS A 82 -1.60 -33.75 24.02
N ASN A 83 -0.54 -33.22 24.63
CA ASN A 83 0.14 -33.77 25.82
C ASN A 83 0.87 -32.58 26.50
N THR A 84 0.58 -32.07 27.71
CA THR A 84 0.72 -32.63 29.09
C THR A 84 2.03 -33.42 29.24
N THR A 85 2.97 -33.15 30.17
CA THR A 85 2.86 -32.83 31.60
C THR A 85 4.29 -32.46 32.18
N PRO A 86 4.59 -32.35 33.50
CA PRO A 86 5.14 -31.12 34.10
C PRO A 86 6.44 -31.31 34.96
N ALA A 87 6.77 -30.23 35.68
CA ALA A 87 7.48 -30.13 36.97
C ALA A 87 9.02 -30.09 36.98
N THR A 88 9.58 -28.99 37.51
CA THR A 88 10.29 -28.97 38.81
C THR A 88 10.70 -27.52 39.17
N SER A 89 10.31 -27.07 40.37
CA SER A 89 10.75 -25.82 41.04
C SER A 89 11.96 -26.11 41.95
N PRO A 90 12.75 -25.12 42.42
CA PRO A 90 12.33 -24.34 43.60
C PRO A 90 12.79 -22.86 43.70
N ILE A 91 11.84 -22.06 44.22
CA ILE A 91 11.86 -20.93 45.18
C ILE A 91 13.21 -20.26 45.61
N SER A 92 13.15 -18.92 45.57
CA SER A 92 13.68 -17.91 46.53
C SER A 92 15.10 -17.35 46.38
N SER A 93 15.22 -16.06 46.01
CA SER A 93 15.42 -14.97 47.00
C SER A 93 15.58 -13.60 46.32
N ALA A 94 15.19 -12.57 47.06
CA ALA A 94 15.06 -11.15 46.73
C ALA A 94 16.31 -10.47 46.11
N THR A 95 16.10 -9.41 45.31
CA THR A 95 16.35 -8.00 45.70
C THR A 95 16.13 -7.07 44.50
N GLN A 96 15.54 -5.91 44.79
CA GLN A 96 15.30 -4.79 43.89
C GLN A 96 16.60 -4.32 43.23
N THR A 97 16.60 -4.10 41.92
CA THR A 97 17.47 -3.09 41.29
C THR A 97 16.70 -2.44 40.16
N LYS A 98 16.51 -1.14 40.35
CA LYS A 98 15.95 -0.14 39.44
C LYS A 98 16.85 -0.06 38.20
N ASN A 99 16.22 0.03 37.02
CA ASN A 99 16.75 0.52 35.74
C ASN A 99 18.08 -0.09 35.25
N ILE A 100 18.04 -0.90 34.18
CA ILE A 100 18.36 -0.52 32.79
C ILE A 100 18.17 -1.80 31.96
N GLN A 101 17.04 -1.93 31.24
CA GLN A 101 16.98 -2.71 30.00
C GLN A 101 15.70 -2.33 29.24
N SER A 102 15.80 -1.43 28.26
CA SER A 102 16.24 -1.71 26.89
C SER A 102 15.12 -2.42 26.09
N GLN A 103 14.20 -1.59 25.58
CA GLN A 103 13.83 -1.51 24.15
C GLN A 103 13.90 -2.82 23.33
N ASN A 104 13.41 -3.94 23.85
CA ASN A 104 13.26 -5.19 23.10
C ASN A 104 11.96 -5.94 23.42
N SER A 105 11.13 -5.45 24.36
CA SER A 105 9.81 -6.00 24.62
C SER A 105 8.75 -5.57 23.60
N SER A 106 8.95 -4.42 22.94
CA SER A 106 7.95 -3.86 22.01
C SER A 106 7.82 -4.62 20.70
N GLN A 107 8.84 -5.37 20.25
CA GLN A 107 8.75 -6.17 19.02
C GLN A 107 8.03 -7.50 19.24
N ALA A 108 8.25 -8.17 20.38
CA ALA A 108 7.56 -9.41 20.71
C ALA A 108 6.07 -9.17 21.04
N GLU A 109 5.76 -8.05 21.71
CA GLU A 109 4.37 -7.63 21.97
C GLU A 109 3.66 -7.06 20.74
N SER A 110 4.41 -6.65 19.71
CA SER A 110 3.89 -6.16 18.41
C SER A 110 3.77 -7.25 17.36
N PHE A 111 4.33 -8.45 17.59
CA PHE A 111 4.31 -9.54 16.63
C PHE A 111 2.90 -10.13 16.52
N GLY A 112 2.33 -10.14 15.32
CA GLY A 112 0.95 -10.56 15.08
C GLY A 112 -0.11 -9.48 15.33
N LEU A 113 0.25 -8.33 15.89
CA LEU A 113 -0.60 -7.14 15.85
C LEU A 113 -0.46 -6.51 14.47
N GLN A 114 -1.58 -6.32 13.77
CA GLN A 114 -1.58 -5.45 12.60
C GLN A 114 -1.16 -4.06 13.08
N LYS A 115 0.08 -3.67 12.75
CA LYS A 115 0.52 -2.29 12.86
C LYS A 115 -0.39 -1.51 11.92
N ARG A 116 -1.41 -0.85 12.47
CA ARG A 116 -2.05 0.25 11.75
C ARG A 116 -0.93 1.24 11.56
N VAL A 117 -0.39 1.28 10.36
CA VAL A 117 0.37 2.44 9.94
C VAL A 117 -0.65 3.56 10.09
N ASP A 118 -0.44 4.45 11.05
CA ASP A 118 -1.18 5.70 11.18
C ASP A 118 -0.77 6.62 10.01
N GLU A 119 -0.90 6.07 8.81
CA GLU A 119 -0.70 6.72 7.53
C GLU A 119 -1.92 7.60 7.39
N GLU A 120 -1.79 8.84 7.87
CA GLU A 120 -2.76 9.94 7.82
C GLU A 120 -4.12 9.50 7.28
N VAL A 121 -4.86 8.74 8.11
CA VAL A 121 -6.14 8.20 7.68
C VAL A 121 -6.99 9.43 7.46
N ILE A 122 -7.34 9.70 6.19
CA ILE A 122 -8.23 10.81 5.87
C ILE A 122 -9.61 10.42 6.43
N GLU A 123 -9.82 10.72 7.71
CA GLU A 123 -11.02 10.33 8.45
C GLU A 123 -12.24 11.07 7.90
N GLN A 124 -12.02 12.31 7.41
CA GLN A 124 -13.04 13.22 6.92
C GLN A 124 -12.64 13.80 5.57
N LEU A 125 -13.53 13.71 4.59
CA LEU A 125 -13.36 14.34 3.29
C LEU A 125 -14.35 15.49 3.14
N TYR A 126 -13.82 16.66 2.81
CA TYR A 126 -14.60 17.90 2.66
C TYR A 126 -15.04 18.13 1.22
N TYR A 127 -16.27 18.59 1.06
CA TYR A 127 -16.89 18.90 -0.23
C TYR A 127 -17.79 20.11 -0.13
N GLN A 128 -18.02 20.77 -1.26
CA GLN A 128 -19.07 21.76 -1.37
C GLN A 128 -20.35 21.16 -1.96
N VAL A 129 -21.48 21.70 -1.51
CA VAL A 129 -22.81 21.27 -1.94
C VAL A 129 -23.20 22.00 -3.22
N ALA A 130 -23.37 21.26 -4.31
CA ALA A 130 -23.85 21.79 -5.58
C ALA A 130 -25.38 21.94 -5.59
N GLU A 131 -26.10 20.97 -5.03
CA GLU A 131 -27.56 20.93 -5.01
C GLU A 131 -28.09 20.18 -3.79
N VAL A 132 -29.29 20.57 -3.35
CA VAL A 132 -30.00 19.94 -2.24
C VAL A 132 -31.42 19.65 -2.69
N ASP A 133 -31.81 18.39 -2.62
CA ASP A 133 -33.14 17.89 -2.99
C ASP A 133 -33.70 17.00 -1.86
N LYS A 134 -34.96 16.57 -2.00
CA LYS A 134 -35.62 15.62 -1.12
C LYS A 134 -36.38 14.59 -1.93
N ASP A 135 -36.33 13.35 -1.48
CA ASP A 135 -37.18 12.32 -2.06
C ASP A 135 -38.67 12.53 -1.66
N PRO A 136 -39.61 11.79 -2.28
CA PRO A 136 -41.04 11.87 -1.94
C PRO A 136 -41.37 11.54 -0.47
N TYR A 137 -40.46 10.86 0.23
CA TYR A 137 -40.58 10.52 1.65
C TYR A 137 -39.91 11.55 2.56
N GLY A 138 -39.33 12.61 1.99
CA GLY A 138 -38.68 13.71 2.71
C GLY A 138 -37.21 13.46 3.10
N ALA A 139 -36.60 12.37 2.64
CA ALA A 139 -35.18 12.08 2.89
C ALA A 139 -34.29 13.02 2.07
N LEU A 140 -33.27 13.58 2.72
CA LEU A 140 -32.32 14.51 2.11
C LEU A 140 -31.49 13.83 1.01
N ILE A 141 -31.38 14.49 -0.16
CA ILE A 141 -30.48 14.12 -1.24
C ILE A 141 -29.55 15.31 -1.47
N VAL A 142 -28.23 15.08 -1.42
CA VAL A 142 -27.21 16.11 -1.60
C VAL A 142 -26.34 15.74 -2.80
N THR A 143 -26.28 16.64 -3.77
CA THR A 143 -25.33 16.56 -4.89
C THR A 143 -24.12 17.41 -4.55
N LEU A 144 -22.93 16.82 -4.63
CA LEU A 144 -21.67 17.47 -4.35
C LEU A 144 -21.04 18.06 -5.62
N THR A 145 -20.11 18.99 -5.46
CA THR A 145 -19.41 19.63 -6.60
C THR A 145 -18.58 18.65 -7.45
N ASN A 146 -18.18 17.51 -6.90
CA ASN A 146 -17.53 16.43 -7.65
C ASN A 146 -18.53 15.49 -8.37
N GLY A 147 -19.82 15.82 -8.35
CA GLY A 147 -20.88 15.06 -9.01
C GLY A 147 -21.39 13.85 -8.23
N HIS A 148 -20.83 13.54 -7.06
CA HIS A 148 -21.35 12.46 -6.21
C HIS A 148 -22.69 12.86 -5.60
N VAL A 149 -23.62 11.90 -5.55
CA VAL A 149 -24.94 12.10 -4.95
C VAL A 149 -25.09 11.22 -3.72
N TRP A 150 -25.43 11.82 -2.60
CA TRP A 150 -25.59 11.16 -1.30
C TRP A 150 -27.01 11.32 -0.81
N LYS A 151 -27.65 10.20 -0.46
CA LYS A 151 -29.00 10.14 0.09
C LYS A 151 -28.96 9.78 1.56
N GLN A 152 -29.73 10.49 2.37
CA GLN A 152 -29.92 10.19 3.77
C GLN A 152 -30.62 8.83 3.95
N THR A 153 -30.12 8.02 4.89
CA THR A 153 -30.70 6.70 5.23
C THR A 153 -31.41 6.69 6.58
N GLY A 154 -31.11 7.63 7.47
CA GLY A 154 -31.75 7.76 8.78
C GLY A 154 -33.04 8.58 8.72
N ASN A 155 -33.76 8.64 9.84
CA ASN A 155 -35.00 9.41 9.96
C ASN A 155 -34.77 10.77 10.66
N GLU A 156 -33.53 11.07 11.06
CA GLU A 156 -33.20 12.35 11.68
C GLU A 156 -33.43 13.55 10.74
N ARG A 157 -33.83 14.70 11.28
CA ARG A 157 -33.90 15.91 10.45
C ARG A 157 -32.50 16.48 10.26
N TYR A 158 -32.02 16.50 9.02
CA TYR A 158 -30.79 17.18 8.65
C TYR A 158 -31.07 18.18 7.52
N LYS A 159 -30.51 19.39 7.62
CA LYS A 159 -30.73 20.47 6.65
C LYS A 159 -29.40 20.99 6.16
N VAL A 160 -29.17 20.96 4.86
CA VAL A 160 -27.97 21.47 4.20
C VAL A 160 -28.37 22.58 3.25
N LYS A 161 -27.52 23.59 3.07
CA LYS A 161 -27.72 24.66 2.09
C LYS A 161 -26.83 24.45 0.87
N LYS A 162 -27.29 24.91 -0.30
CA LYS A 162 -26.43 25.01 -1.49
C LYS A 162 -25.23 25.91 -1.20
N GLY A 163 -24.05 25.51 -1.66
CA GLY A 163 -22.78 26.20 -1.42
C GLY A 163 -22.18 25.98 -0.02
N GLN A 164 -22.85 25.22 0.86
CA GLN A 164 -22.29 24.90 2.18
C GLN A 164 -21.14 23.89 2.03
N THR A 165 -20.09 24.08 2.82
CA THR A 165 -19.03 23.08 2.99
C THR A 165 -19.50 22.02 3.98
N ILE A 166 -19.48 20.76 3.54
CA ILE A 166 -19.81 19.60 4.35
C ILE A 166 -18.61 18.65 4.40
N PHE A 167 -18.59 17.76 5.39
CA PHE A 167 -17.68 16.64 5.40
C PHE A 167 -18.44 15.32 5.32
N ILE A 168 -17.79 14.31 4.73
CA ILE A 168 -18.22 12.92 4.77
C ILE A 168 -17.14 12.11 5.48
N LYS A 169 -17.54 11.32 6.47
CA LYS A 169 -16.63 10.47 7.24
C LYS A 169 -17.15 9.06 7.40
N LYS A 170 -16.24 8.12 7.62
CA LYS A 170 -16.59 6.73 7.91
C LYS A 170 -17.24 6.64 9.28
N GLY A 171 -18.41 6.02 9.35
CA GLY A 171 -19.14 5.69 10.57
C GLY A 171 -18.98 4.23 10.97
N ALA A 172 -19.64 3.83 12.06
CA ALA A 172 -19.70 2.43 12.48
C ALA A 172 -20.43 1.54 11.44
N LEU A 173 -20.13 0.24 11.44
CA LEU A 173 -20.81 -0.75 10.58
C LEU A 173 -20.76 -0.42 9.08
N SER A 174 -19.62 0.08 8.59
CA SER A 174 -19.42 0.47 7.18
C SER A 174 -20.42 1.52 6.68
N SER A 175 -20.97 2.33 7.58
CA SER A 175 -21.81 3.48 7.21
C SER A 175 -20.98 4.72 6.91
N PHE A 176 -21.59 5.72 6.25
CA PHE A 176 -21.01 7.04 6.06
C PHE A 176 -21.87 8.08 6.77
N LEU A 177 -21.21 9.06 7.36
CA LEU A 177 -21.83 10.17 8.06
C LEU A 177 -21.54 11.46 7.30
N LEU A 178 -22.58 12.25 7.09
CA LEU A 178 -22.50 13.60 6.55
C LEU A 178 -22.64 14.60 7.69
N GLY A 179 -21.72 15.55 7.76
CA GLY A 179 -21.69 16.61 8.76
C GLY A 179 -21.21 17.94 8.20
N SER A 180 -21.15 18.95 9.05
CA SER A 180 -20.61 20.28 8.75
C SER A 180 -19.98 20.84 10.02
N ASP A 181 -18.89 21.61 9.92
CA ASP A 181 -18.21 22.16 11.11
C ASP A 181 -19.08 23.17 11.88
N ASP A 182 -20.08 23.76 11.22
CA ASP A 182 -21.04 24.70 11.82
C ASP A 182 -21.90 24.09 12.93
N ARG A 183 -21.97 22.75 13.05
CA ARG A 183 -22.80 22.07 14.06
C ARG A 183 -22.30 20.68 14.42
N ASN A 184 -22.60 20.27 15.65
CA ASN A 184 -22.23 18.95 16.18
C ASN A 184 -23.14 17.79 15.76
N SER A 185 -24.08 17.99 14.82
CA SER A 185 -24.95 16.93 14.33
C SER A 185 -24.48 16.36 13.00
N THR A 186 -24.66 15.05 12.83
CA THR A 186 -24.40 14.33 11.59
C THR A 186 -25.62 13.50 11.21
N THR A 187 -25.71 13.13 9.93
CA THR A 187 -26.75 12.21 9.44
C THR A 187 -26.12 11.07 8.66
N ARG A 188 -26.71 9.88 8.74
CA ARG A 188 -26.23 8.73 7.98
C ARG A 188 -26.64 8.84 6.52
N VAL A 189 -25.68 8.65 5.62
CA VAL A 189 -25.88 8.75 4.17
C VAL A 189 -25.37 7.53 3.44
N LYS A 190 -25.95 7.28 2.27
CA LYS A 190 -25.51 6.29 1.29
C LYS A 190 -25.32 6.96 -0.06
N ARG A 191 -24.24 6.63 -0.74
CA ARG A 191 -23.98 7.10 -2.10
C ARG A 191 -24.94 6.43 -3.08
N VAL A 192 -25.58 7.22 -3.93
CA VAL A 192 -26.54 6.75 -4.94
C VAL A 192 -26.06 7.00 -6.38
N LYS A 193 -25.07 7.88 -6.58
CA LYS A 193 -24.42 8.15 -7.88
C LYS A 193 -22.96 8.58 -7.65
#